data_AF-A0A103XGZ3-F1
#
_entry.id   AF-A0A103XGZ3-F1
#
_cell.length_a   1.000
_cell.length_b   1.000
_cell.length_c   1.000
_cell.angle_alpha   90.00
_cell.angle_beta   90.00
_cell.angle_gamma   90.00
#
_symmetry.space_group_name_H-M   'P 1'
#
loop_
_entity.id
_entity.type
_entity.pdbx_description
1 polymer ?
#
loop_
_entity_poly.entity_id
_entity_poly.type
_entity_poly.pdbx_seq_one_letter_code
_entity_poly.pdbx_strand_id
1 'polypeptide(L)'
;MCSFILDLFSQSSSPSSPPGFLCCCFNLLLEYVELLIAVMELLLPFVGICFAAASLIHSLAMTSDVLKSGGDKLILRGLMFHGYHGVKQEEKKLGQKFLIDVDAWMDLRTPGQSDNMSDTISYTDIYRIVKHIVEGPSQNLLESVAQLIATTTLKNHEQISAVRVVVGKPHVAVPGPLDYLGVEIIRYRTTDMPV
;
A
#
# COMPACT_ATOMS: atom_id res chain seq x y z
N MET A 1 -16.05 -19.63 -18.88
CA MET A 1 -16.39 -19.84 -20.30
C MET A 1 -15.79 -21.12 -20.89
N CYS A 2 -14.53 -21.49 -20.62
CA CYS A 2 -13.95 -22.74 -21.15
C CYS A 2 -14.67 -24.05 -20.76
N SER A 3 -15.30 -24.15 -19.58
CA SER A 3 -16.03 -25.36 -19.19
C SER A 3 -17.32 -25.58 -19.98
N PHE A 4 -17.98 -24.51 -20.42
CA PHE A 4 -19.29 -24.61 -21.09
C PHE A 4 -19.18 -25.07 -22.56
N ILE A 5 -18.03 -24.82 -23.20
CA ILE A 5 -17.81 -25.14 -24.62
C ILE A 5 -17.42 -26.62 -24.79
N LEU A 6 -16.73 -27.22 -23.82
CA LEU A 6 -16.36 -28.64 -23.86
C LEU A 6 -17.57 -29.57 -23.64
N ASP A 7 -18.54 -29.17 -22.82
CA ASP A 7 -19.76 -29.96 -22.58
C ASP A 7 -20.68 -30.04 -23.80
N LEU A 8 -20.70 -28.99 -24.64
CA LEU A 8 -21.46 -28.98 -25.91
C LEU A 8 -20.85 -29.91 -26.97
N PHE A 9 -19.54 -30.06 -27.00
CA PHE A 9 -18.88 -31.01 -27.91
C PHE A 9 -19.13 -32.47 -27.51
N SER A 10 -19.19 -32.77 -26.20
CA SER A 10 -19.42 -34.14 -25.71
C SER A 10 -20.84 -34.66 -25.98
N GLN A 11 -21.83 -33.79 -26.20
CA GLN A 11 -23.22 -34.20 -26.48
C GLN A 11 -23.51 -34.42 -27.98
N SER A 12 -22.63 -33.97 -28.88
CA SER A 12 -22.83 -34.09 -30.33
C SER A 12 -22.33 -35.41 -30.94
N SER A 13 -21.59 -36.23 -30.20
CA SER A 13 -21.08 -37.53 -30.66
C SER A 13 -22.09 -38.66 -30.42
N SER A 14 -23.22 -38.64 -31.16
CA SER A 14 -24.09 -39.81 -31.34
C SER A 14 -24.08 -40.25 -32.82
N PRO A 15 -24.17 -41.55 -33.14
CA PRO A 15 -23.67 -42.09 -34.42
C PRO A 15 -24.62 -41.92 -35.63
N SER A 16 -25.62 -41.05 -35.60
CA SER A 16 -26.73 -41.08 -36.57
C SER A 16 -27.08 -39.72 -37.20
N SER A 17 -26.12 -39.02 -37.81
CA SER A 17 -26.42 -37.82 -38.61
C SER A 17 -25.68 -37.80 -39.97
N PRO A 18 -26.31 -37.28 -41.05
CA PRO A 18 -25.79 -37.38 -42.43
C PRO A 18 -24.60 -36.42 -42.71
N PRO A 19 -23.71 -36.75 -43.67
CA PRO A 19 -22.36 -36.20 -43.79
C PRO A 19 -22.25 -34.76 -44.36
N GLY A 20 -23.33 -33.98 -44.36
CA GLY A 20 -23.36 -32.62 -44.92
C GLY A 20 -23.54 -31.49 -43.90
N PHE A 21 -23.88 -31.78 -42.64
CA PHE A 21 -24.28 -30.75 -41.67
C PHE A 21 -23.11 -30.18 -40.83
N LEU A 22 -21.98 -30.88 -40.73
CA LEU A 22 -20.84 -30.43 -39.92
C LEU A 22 -19.98 -29.34 -40.58
N CYS A 23 -20.02 -29.18 -41.91
CA CYS A 23 -19.17 -28.22 -42.62
C CYS A 23 -19.71 -26.77 -42.55
N CYS A 24 -21.04 -26.58 -42.62
CA CYS A 24 -21.65 -25.24 -42.54
C CYS A 24 -21.60 -24.62 -41.13
N CYS A 25 -21.71 -25.43 -40.07
CA CYS A 25 -21.63 -24.92 -38.70
C CYS A 25 -20.22 -24.47 -38.30
N PHE A 26 -19.17 -25.03 -38.91
CA PHE A 26 -17.78 -24.70 -38.59
C PHE A 26 -17.36 -23.34 -39.16
N ASN A 27 -17.81 -23.01 -40.39
CA ASN A 27 -17.53 -21.71 -41.01
C ASN A 27 -18.29 -20.55 -40.34
N LEU A 28 -19.53 -20.76 -39.89
CA LEU A 28 -20.26 -19.74 -39.11
C LEU A 28 -19.64 -19.50 -37.72
N LEU A 29 -19.06 -20.54 -37.09
CA LEU A 29 -18.37 -20.39 -35.82
C LEU A 29 -17.04 -19.63 -35.97
N LEU A 30 -16.30 -19.87 -37.07
CA LEU A 30 -15.06 -19.16 -37.36
C LEU A 30 -15.29 -17.68 -37.66
N GLU A 31 -16.32 -17.33 -38.44
CA GLU A 31 -16.71 -15.92 -38.65
C GLU A 31 -17.15 -15.23 -37.34
N TYR A 32 -17.86 -15.94 -36.45
CA TYR A 32 -18.23 -15.41 -35.13
C TYR A 32 -17.02 -15.21 -34.20
N VAL A 33 -16.03 -16.10 -34.25
CA VAL A 33 -14.81 -16.00 -33.44
C VAL A 33 -13.91 -14.87 -33.96
N GLU A 34 -13.77 -14.68 -35.28
CA GLU A 34 -13.04 -13.54 -35.84
C GLU A 34 -13.74 -12.20 -35.52
N LEU A 35 -15.07 -12.14 -35.57
CA LEU A 35 -15.83 -10.96 -35.18
C LEU A 35 -15.70 -10.67 -33.67
N LEU A 36 -15.69 -11.71 -32.83
CA LEU A 36 -15.50 -11.57 -31.38
C LEU A 36 -14.07 -11.12 -31.03
N ILE A 37 -13.05 -11.63 -31.72
CA ILE A 37 -11.65 -11.19 -31.56
C ILE A 37 -11.49 -9.74 -32.00
N ALA A 38 -12.10 -9.33 -33.13
CA ALA A 38 -12.07 -7.94 -33.60
C ALA A 38 -12.79 -6.98 -32.62
N VAL A 39 -13.91 -7.39 -32.04
CA VAL A 39 -14.62 -6.61 -30.99
C VAL A 39 -13.79 -6.54 -29.70
N MET A 40 -13.08 -7.61 -29.33
CA MET A 40 -12.17 -7.61 -28.18
C MET A 40 -10.96 -6.70 -28.43
N GLU A 41 -10.37 -6.68 -29.64
CA GLU A 41 -9.26 -5.79 -30.01
C GLU A 41 -9.68 -4.30 -30.07
N LEU A 42 -10.92 -4.01 -30.47
CA LEU A 42 -11.49 -2.65 -30.44
C LEU A 42 -11.82 -2.16 -29.01
N LEU A 43 -11.93 -3.07 -28.04
CA LEU A 43 -12.17 -2.76 -26.62
C LEU A 43 -10.88 -2.71 -25.78
N LEU A 44 -9.77 -3.32 -26.23
CA LEU A 44 -8.45 -3.22 -25.61
C LEU A 44 -7.96 -1.78 -25.36
N PRO A 45 -8.13 -0.79 -26.28
CA PRO A 45 -7.73 0.59 -25.99
C PRO A 45 -8.60 1.24 -24.91
N PHE A 46 -9.86 0.82 -24.72
CA PHE A 46 -10.72 1.32 -23.64
C PHE A 46 -10.33 0.75 -22.27
N VAL A 47 -9.83 -0.48 -22.20
CA VAL A 47 -9.26 -1.04 -20.97
C VAL A 47 -7.96 -0.30 -20.60
N GLY A 48 -7.13 0.04 -21.59
CA GLY A 48 -5.93 0.86 -21.39
C GLY A 48 -6.23 2.30 -20.94
N ILE A 49 -7.26 2.94 -21.50
CA ILE A 49 -7.72 4.29 -21.10
C ILE A 49 -8.33 4.25 -19.70
N CYS A 50 -9.10 3.22 -19.33
CA CYS A 50 -9.61 3.04 -17.96
C CYS A 50 -8.49 2.83 -16.94
N PHE A 51 -7.42 2.11 -17.27
CA PHE A 51 -6.25 1.95 -16.39
C PHE A 51 -5.48 3.26 -16.21
N ALA A 52 -5.28 4.02 -17.30
CA ALA A 52 -4.66 5.34 -17.25
C ALA A 52 -5.50 6.36 -16.47
N ALA A 53 -6.82 6.38 -16.68
CA ALA A 53 -7.74 7.25 -15.95
C ALA A 53 -7.83 6.88 -14.45
N ALA A 54 -7.84 5.59 -14.10
CA ALA A 54 -7.78 5.15 -12.71
C ALA A 54 -6.44 5.55 -12.04
N SER A 55 -5.32 5.42 -12.74
CA SER A 55 -4.01 5.90 -12.26
C SER A 55 -3.98 7.43 -12.08
N LEU A 56 -4.59 8.18 -13.00
CA LEU A 56 -4.70 9.64 -12.92
C LEU A 56 -5.62 10.10 -11.78
N ILE A 57 -6.75 9.43 -11.57
CA ILE A 57 -7.68 9.70 -10.46
C ILE A 57 -7.02 9.35 -9.11
N HIS A 58 -6.24 8.27 -9.05
CA HIS A 58 -5.44 7.93 -7.86
C HIS A 58 -4.36 9.00 -7.58
N SER A 59 -3.66 9.46 -8.62
CA SER A 59 -2.67 10.55 -8.52
C SER A 59 -3.28 11.91 -8.14
N LEU A 60 -4.51 12.18 -8.59
CA LEU A 60 -5.30 13.36 -8.19
C LEU A 60 -5.85 13.25 -6.76
N ALA A 61 -6.20 12.04 -6.29
CA ALA A 61 -6.59 11.81 -4.90
C ALA A 61 -5.39 12.01 -3.95
N MET A 62 -4.19 11.54 -4.32
CA MET A 62 -2.93 11.78 -3.59
C MET A 62 -2.64 13.27 -3.39
N THR A 63 -2.89 14.09 -4.42
CA THR A 63 -2.70 15.54 -4.32
C THR A 63 -3.77 16.20 -3.47
N SER A 64 -4.99 15.66 -3.41
CA SER A 64 -6.08 16.24 -2.60
C SER A 64 -5.86 16.14 -1.09
N ASP A 65 -5.26 15.05 -0.58
CA ASP A 65 -5.00 14.87 0.86
C ASP A 65 -3.85 15.75 1.36
N VAL A 66 -2.78 15.89 0.58
CA VAL A 66 -1.66 16.78 0.90
C VAL A 66 -2.09 18.24 0.84
N LEU A 67 -2.95 18.61 -0.11
CA LEU A 67 -3.51 19.96 -0.17
C LEU A 67 -4.47 20.24 1.00
N LYS A 68 -5.14 19.21 1.54
CA LYS A 68 -6.04 19.34 2.71
C LYS A 68 -5.30 19.72 4.00
N SER A 69 -4.05 19.30 4.16
CA SER A 69 -3.21 19.66 5.31
C SER A 69 -2.39 20.93 5.10
N GLY A 70 -2.42 21.54 3.91
CA GLY A 70 -1.61 22.73 3.60
C GLY A 70 -0.09 22.50 3.68
N GLY A 71 0.36 21.24 3.85
CA GLY A 71 1.75 20.90 4.16
C GLY A 71 2.11 20.96 5.65
N ASP A 72 1.16 21.30 6.53
CA ASP A 72 1.35 21.33 7.97
C ASP A 72 1.57 19.92 8.53
N LYS A 73 2.42 19.82 9.56
CA LYS A 73 2.76 18.53 10.19
C LYS A 73 3.24 18.66 11.62
N LEU A 74 2.94 17.63 12.41
CA LEU A 74 3.57 17.39 13.70
C LEU A 74 4.92 16.68 13.48
N ILE A 75 5.94 17.08 14.23
CA ILE A 75 7.33 16.65 14.03
C ILE A 75 7.87 16.00 15.30
N LEU A 76 8.33 14.75 15.18
CA LEU A 76 9.09 14.05 16.21
C LEU A 76 10.46 13.67 15.62
N ARG A 77 11.54 14.02 16.34
CA ARG A 77 12.91 13.82 15.89
C ARG A 77 13.77 13.16 16.95
N GLY A 78 14.68 12.30 16.50
CA GLY A 78 15.72 11.71 17.32
C GLY A 78 15.19 10.83 18.44
N LEU A 79 14.02 10.20 18.26
CA LEU A 79 13.48 9.33 19.29
C LEU A 79 14.37 8.09 19.41
N MET A 80 14.84 7.80 20.61
CA MET A 80 15.72 6.65 20.84
C MET A 80 15.06 5.64 21.77
N PHE A 81 14.92 4.41 21.29
CA PHE A 81 14.35 3.29 22.05
C PHE A 81 15.25 2.07 21.95
N HIS A 82 15.19 1.20 22.96
CA HIS A 82 15.85 -0.10 22.92
C HIS A 82 14.87 -1.16 22.43
N GLY A 83 15.19 -1.79 21.31
CA GLY A 83 14.34 -2.80 20.69
C GLY A 83 15.11 -4.09 20.40
N TYR A 84 14.38 -5.13 20.05
CA TYR A 84 14.93 -6.46 19.78
C TYR A 84 14.68 -6.88 18.32
N HIS A 85 14.66 -5.92 17.39
CA HIS A 85 14.41 -6.18 15.97
C HIS A 85 15.69 -6.53 15.22
N GLY A 86 15.56 -7.39 14.22
CA GLY A 86 16.67 -7.84 13.38
C GLY A 86 16.46 -9.24 12.85
N VAL A 87 17.21 -9.57 11.79
CA VAL A 87 17.18 -10.91 11.19
C VAL A 87 18.04 -11.87 12.00
N LYS A 88 19.14 -11.37 12.59
CA LYS A 88 20.10 -12.20 13.32
C LYS A 88 19.59 -12.51 14.73
N GLN A 89 19.82 -13.73 15.19
CA GLN A 89 19.34 -14.17 16.50
C GLN A 89 20.01 -13.39 17.64
N GLU A 90 21.26 -12.97 17.44
CA GLU A 90 22.02 -12.14 18.38
C GLU A 90 21.36 -10.77 18.55
N GLU A 91 20.86 -10.16 17.47
CA GLU A 91 20.14 -8.89 17.52
C GLU A 91 18.85 -9.02 18.34
N LYS A 92 18.13 -10.14 18.18
CA LYS A 92 16.90 -10.40 18.93
C LYS A 92 17.15 -10.73 20.41
N LYS A 93 18.33 -11.23 20.75
CA LYS A 93 18.70 -11.60 22.12
C LYS A 93 19.30 -10.42 22.90
N LEU A 94 20.23 -9.70 22.29
CA LEU A 94 20.94 -8.59 22.93
C LEU A 94 20.15 -7.28 22.82
N GLY A 95 19.41 -7.11 21.73
CA GLY A 95 18.78 -5.84 21.39
C GLY A 95 19.80 -4.78 20.97
N GLN A 96 19.28 -3.65 20.52
CA GLN A 96 20.05 -2.47 20.20
C GLN A 96 19.19 -1.22 20.26
N LYS A 97 19.82 -0.05 20.19
CA LYS A 97 19.10 1.22 20.04
C LYS A 97 18.57 1.37 18.62
N PHE A 98 17.37 1.93 18.50
CA PHE A 98 16.76 2.38 17.26
C PHE A 98 16.51 3.88 17.35
N LEU A 99 16.83 4.59 16.27
CA LEU A 99 16.56 6.01 16.08
C LEU A 99 15.31 6.15 15.21
N ILE A 100 14.30 6.86 15.70
CA ILE A 100 13.04 7.06 14.98
C ILE A 100 12.77 8.55 14.78
N ASP A 101 12.44 8.92 13.55
CA ASP A 101 11.81 10.20 13.23
C ASP A 101 10.40 9.96 12.70
N VAL A 102 9.46 10.81 13.09
CA VAL A 102 8.08 10.77 12.59
C VAL A 102 7.65 12.16 12.16
N ASP A 103 7.06 12.27 10.98
CA ASP A 103 6.22 13.40 10.60
C ASP A 103 4.79 12.92 10.37
N ALA A 104 3.83 13.63 10.92
CA ALA A 104 2.40 13.37 10.76
C ALA A 104 1.72 14.61 10.17
N TRP A 105 1.24 14.50 8.93
CA TRP A 105 0.59 15.60 8.22
C TRP A 105 -0.89 15.72 8.57
N MET A 106 -1.28 16.89 9.04
CA MET A 106 -2.66 17.24 9.37
C MET A 106 -2.85 18.75 9.26
N ASP A 107 -4.08 19.22 9.11
CA ASP A 107 -4.39 20.65 9.12
C ASP A 107 -4.17 21.24 10.53
N LEU A 108 -3.25 22.20 10.67
CA LEU A 108 -2.96 22.87 11.94
C LEU A 108 -3.53 24.29 12.03
N ARG A 109 -4.35 24.72 11.05
CA ARG A 109 -4.93 26.07 11.05
C ARG A 109 -5.92 26.27 12.20
N THR A 110 -6.81 25.30 12.43
CA THR A 110 -7.80 25.37 13.54
C THR A 110 -7.12 25.45 14.90
N PRO A 111 -6.24 24.50 15.30
CA PRO A 111 -5.59 24.60 16.59
C PRO A 111 -4.67 25.82 16.71
N GLY A 112 -4.08 26.29 15.61
CA GLY A 112 -3.30 27.54 15.60
C GLY A 112 -4.14 28.81 15.83
N GLN A 113 -5.45 28.77 15.57
CA GLN A 113 -6.37 29.88 15.83
C GLN A 113 -7.07 29.77 17.18
N SER A 114 -7.44 28.55 17.59
CA SER A 114 -8.22 28.31 18.80
C SER A 114 -7.38 28.16 20.07
N ASP A 115 -6.10 27.80 19.94
CA ASP A 115 -5.20 27.45 21.05
C ASP A 115 -5.77 26.36 21.97
N ASN A 116 -6.58 25.44 21.41
CA ASN A 116 -7.22 24.37 22.16
C ASN A 116 -6.66 23.00 21.78
N MET A 117 -6.25 22.23 22.80
CA MET A 117 -5.71 20.88 22.62
C MET A 117 -6.73 19.90 22.01
N SER A 118 -8.04 20.13 22.14
CA SER A 118 -9.06 19.28 21.51
C SER A 118 -9.07 19.36 19.99
N ASP A 119 -8.49 20.41 19.42
CA ASP A 119 -8.52 20.68 17.98
C ASP A 119 -7.27 20.12 17.27
N THR A 120 -6.38 19.47 18.01
CA THR A 120 -5.14 18.87 17.51
C THR A 120 -4.91 17.47 18.07
N ILE A 121 -3.85 16.83 17.60
CA ILE A 121 -3.36 15.55 18.13
C ILE A 121 -2.15 15.83 19.01
N SER A 122 -2.10 15.20 20.18
CA SER A 122 -0.91 15.24 21.01
C SER A 122 0.23 14.45 20.36
N TYR A 123 1.35 15.10 20.06
CA TYR A 123 2.58 14.41 19.65
C TYR A 123 3.07 13.39 20.70
N THR A 124 2.61 13.52 21.96
CA THR A 124 2.89 12.53 23.02
C THR A 124 2.19 11.20 22.74
N ASP A 125 1.03 11.21 22.10
CA ASP A 125 0.32 9.98 21.72
C ASP A 125 1.06 9.26 20.59
N ILE A 126 1.54 10.00 19.59
CA ILE A 126 2.41 9.45 18.53
C ILE A 126 3.69 8.88 19.13
N TYR A 127 4.33 9.59 20.08
CA TYR A 127 5.49 9.09 20.81
C TYR A 127 5.20 7.75 21.51
N ARG A 128 4.06 7.62 22.19
CA ARG A 128 3.66 6.37 22.87
C ARG A 128 3.45 5.22 21.89
N ILE A 129 2.84 5.49 20.73
CA ILE A 129 2.69 4.51 19.65
C ILE A 129 4.06 4.01 19.20
N VAL A 130 4.97 4.93 18.88
CA VAL A 130 6.33 4.58 18.44
C VAL A 130 7.04 3.76 19.50
N LYS A 131 7.05 4.22 20.76
CA LYS A 131 7.68 3.51 21.88
C LYS A 131 7.14 2.09 22.01
N HIS A 132 5.81 1.94 22.02
CA HIS A 132 5.16 0.64 22.17
C HIS A 132 5.56 -0.34 21.06
N ILE A 133 5.67 0.13 19.82
CA ILE A 133 6.02 -0.71 18.68
C ILE A 133 7.50 -1.11 18.73
N VAL A 134 8.40 -0.16 19.05
CA VAL A 134 9.85 -0.42 19.04
C VAL A 134 10.32 -1.25 20.25
N GLU A 135 9.69 -1.06 21.42
CA GLU A 135 9.98 -1.87 22.61
C GLU A 135 9.14 -3.17 22.65
N GLY A 136 8.23 -3.34 21.69
CA GLY A 136 7.28 -4.43 21.60
C GLY A 136 7.83 -5.70 20.92
N PRO A 137 6.93 -6.51 20.33
CA PRO A 137 7.31 -7.76 19.66
C PRO A 137 8.37 -7.56 18.57
N SER A 138 9.38 -8.43 18.60
CA SER A 138 10.49 -8.40 17.63
C SER A 138 9.97 -8.53 16.18
N GLN A 139 10.61 -7.77 15.30
CA GLN A 139 10.38 -7.79 13.85
C GLN A 139 11.71 -8.13 13.19
N ASN A 140 11.66 -8.79 12.03
CA ASN A 140 12.88 -9.13 11.31
C ASN A 140 13.46 -7.91 10.58
N LEU A 141 12.58 -7.05 10.07
CA LEU A 141 12.91 -5.97 9.13
C LEU A 141 12.58 -4.60 9.72
N LEU A 142 13.38 -3.59 9.36
CA LEU A 142 13.11 -2.20 9.75
C LEU A 142 11.85 -1.67 9.04
N GLU A 143 11.63 -2.13 7.81
CA GLU A 143 10.46 -1.86 6.98
C GLU A 143 9.18 -2.27 7.70
N SER A 144 9.18 -3.43 8.36
CA SER A 144 8.05 -3.90 9.15
C SER A 144 7.81 -2.98 10.35
N VAL A 145 8.86 -2.59 11.09
CA VAL A 145 8.74 -1.65 12.22
C VAL A 145 8.17 -0.31 11.74
N ALA A 146 8.74 0.25 10.68
CA ALA A 146 8.28 1.51 10.10
C ALA A 146 6.81 1.42 9.65
N GLN A 147 6.43 0.32 8.97
CA GLN A 147 5.07 0.08 8.51
C GLN A 147 4.08 -0.02 9.66
N LEU A 148 4.44 -0.72 10.75
CA LEU A 148 3.59 -0.82 11.95
C LEU A 148 3.37 0.56 12.57
N ILE A 149 4.42 1.38 12.69
CA ILE A 149 4.32 2.74 13.23
C ILE A 149 3.38 3.58 12.35
N ALA A 150 3.61 3.61 11.04
CA ALA A 150 2.79 4.40 10.12
C ALA A 150 1.33 3.96 10.13
N THR A 151 1.08 2.65 10.04
CA THR A 151 -0.28 2.09 9.99
C THR A 151 -1.02 2.32 11.30
N THR A 152 -0.37 2.11 12.45
CA THR A 152 -1.00 2.32 13.76
C THR A 152 -1.30 3.80 14.00
N THR A 153 -0.39 4.69 13.61
CA THR A 153 -0.59 6.14 13.71
C THR A 153 -1.78 6.59 12.86
N LEU A 154 -1.87 6.15 11.60
CA LEU A 154 -3.00 6.45 10.73
C LEU A 154 -4.32 5.85 11.24
N LYS A 155 -4.30 4.63 11.80
CA LYS A 155 -5.49 3.98 12.37
C LYS A 155 -6.03 4.72 13.59
N ASN A 156 -5.16 5.18 14.48
CA ASN A 156 -5.57 5.78 15.75
C ASN A 156 -5.98 7.26 15.63
N HIS A 157 -5.61 7.91 14.52
CA HIS A 157 -5.75 9.36 14.37
C HIS A 157 -6.27 9.72 12.97
N GLU A 158 -7.58 9.82 12.84
CA GLU A 158 -8.24 10.08 11.55
C GLU A 158 -7.86 11.43 10.91
N GLN A 159 -7.50 12.44 11.73
CA GLN A 159 -7.08 13.75 11.21
C GLN A 159 -5.74 13.72 10.47
N ILE A 160 -4.93 12.66 10.67
CA ILE A 160 -3.65 12.51 9.98
C ILE A 160 -3.89 11.99 8.56
N SER A 161 -3.45 12.76 7.59
CA SER A 161 -3.54 12.47 6.15
C SER A 161 -2.38 11.61 5.65
N ALA A 162 -1.18 11.84 6.18
CA ALA A 162 0.02 11.09 5.82
C ALA A 162 0.97 10.98 7.02
N VAL A 163 1.79 9.93 7.02
CA VAL A 163 2.86 9.72 8.01
C VAL A 163 4.15 9.36 7.30
N ARG A 164 5.25 10.02 7.67
CA ARG A 164 6.62 9.64 7.31
C ARG A 164 7.27 9.04 8.54
N VAL A 165 7.89 7.90 8.39
CA VAL A 165 8.63 7.22 9.46
C VAL A 165 10.03 6.91 8.95
N VAL A 166 11.04 7.37 9.70
CA VAL A 166 12.43 6.96 9.54
C VAL A 166 12.75 6.00 10.67
N VAL A 167 13.36 4.86 10.36
CA VAL A 167 13.87 3.90 11.34
C VAL A 167 15.34 3.66 11.06
N GLY A 168 16.20 4.10 11.96
CA GLY A 168 17.65 4.00 11.88
C GLY A 168 18.25 3.08 12.96
N LYS A 169 19.32 2.38 12.59
CA LYS A 169 20.24 1.69 13.49
C LYS A 169 21.53 2.52 13.58
N PRO A 170 21.79 3.20 14.71
CA PRO A 170 23.02 3.97 14.90
C PRO A 170 24.26 3.11 15.19
N HIS A 171 24.06 1.84 15.58
CA HIS A 171 25.14 0.95 16.01
C HIS A 171 25.24 -0.29 15.12
N VAL A 172 25.52 -0.07 13.83
CA VAL A 172 25.75 -1.16 12.88
C VAL A 172 27.25 -1.45 12.78
N ALA A 173 27.62 -2.74 12.72
CA ALA A 173 28.99 -3.18 12.52
C ALA A 173 29.46 -2.98 11.06
N VAL A 174 29.57 -1.71 10.64
CA VAL A 174 30.11 -1.30 9.34
C VAL A 174 31.39 -0.48 9.58
N PRO A 175 32.48 -0.69 8.83
CA PRO A 175 33.69 0.12 8.96
C PRO A 175 33.45 1.56 8.49
N GLY A 176 33.85 2.55 9.29
CA GLY A 176 33.83 3.98 8.93
C GLY A 176 32.84 4.82 9.74
N PRO A 177 32.94 6.16 9.65
CA PRO A 177 32.01 7.06 10.32
C PRO A 177 30.65 7.06 9.60
N LEU A 178 29.57 6.90 10.36
CA LEU A 178 28.19 7.04 9.89
C LEU A 178 27.30 7.46 11.07
N ASP A 179 26.20 8.17 10.77
CA ASP A 179 25.22 8.52 11.79
C ASP A 179 24.30 7.33 12.10
N TYR A 180 23.68 6.76 11.07
CA TYR A 180 22.91 5.53 11.15
C TYR A 180 22.70 4.91 9.76
N LEU A 181 22.33 3.62 9.72
CA LEU A 181 21.75 2.98 8.54
C LEU A 181 20.28 2.69 8.81
N GLY A 182 19.40 2.88 7.83
CA GLY A 182 17.97 2.80 8.10
C GLY A 182 17.09 2.79 6.87
N VAL A 183 15.79 2.86 7.12
CA VAL A 183 14.74 2.98 6.11
C VAL A 183 13.90 4.20 6.39
N GLU A 184 13.34 4.76 5.32
CA GLU A 184 12.35 5.83 5.38
C GLU A 184 11.14 5.39 4.54
N ILE A 185 9.94 5.53 5.10
CA ILE A 185 8.69 5.29 4.37
C ILE A 185 7.75 6.47 4.54
N ILE A 186 6.89 6.68 3.55
CA ILE A 186 5.74 7.58 3.63
C ILE A 186 4.49 6.75 3.34
N ARG A 187 3.45 6.92 4.16
CA ARG A 187 2.13 6.32 3.95
C ARG A 187 1.06 7.38 3.97
N TYR A 188 0.09 7.26 3.07
CA TYR A 188 -1.05 8.16 2.92
C TYR A 188 -2.33 7.40 3.26
N ARG A 189 -3.28 8.09 3.91
CA ARG A 189 -4.55 7.49 4.28
C ARG A 189 -5.32 6.97 3.07
N THR A 190 -5.45 7.77 2.02
CA THR A 190 -6.26 7.42 0.83
C THR A 190 -5.72 6.23 0.03
N THR A 191 -4.40 5.98 0.02
CA THR A 191 -3.79 4.84 -0.69
C THR A 191 -3.64 3.61 0.19
N ASP A 192 -3.13 3.80 1.40
CA ASP A 192 -2.58 2.70 2.20
C ASP A 192 -3.59 2.14 3.22
N MET A 193 -4.73 2.81 3.38
CA MET A 193 -5.83 2.40 4.26
C MET A 193 -7.14 2.37 3.45
N PRO A 194 -7.38 1.36 2.59
CA PRO A 194 -8.68 1.19 1.97
C PRO A 194 -9.72 0.92 3.05
N VAL A 195 -10.79 1.73 3.00
CA VAL A 195 -11.99 1.65 3.86
C VAL A 195 -12.66 0.29 3.73
#